data_AF-A0A6J1MD25-F1
#
_entry.id   AF-A0A6J1MD25-F1
#
_cell.length_a   1.000
_cell.length_b   1.000
_cell.length_c   1.000
_cell.angle_alpha   90.00
_cell.angle_beta   90.00
_cell.angle_gamma   90.00
#
_symmetry.space_group_name_H-M   'P 1'
#
loop_
_entity.id
_entity.type
_entity.pdbx_description
1 polymer ?
#
loop_
_entity_poly.entity_id
_entity_poly.type
_entity_poly.pdbx_seq_one_letter_code
_entity_poly.pdbx_strand_id
1 'polypeptide(L)'
;MKGSSSNLSLFFLFLTNSASFINAQCCKALFNCNSALVHTFRHVDAELSNFLRSFSFFPVSVMPFERFVQTGRIAKASAGPLKGRLVAIVDVIDQNRVLVDGPLTGVPRQEYRLNNLHLTKYRIKFPYTAPTSIVRKAWVDSDLKAQWKVSAWSVKAQNICKRSQLNDFDRFKLRYAKRQRNKLLTIAFNTLKKRTKSDGTPRILKKDRRERLRAEKAKPKAKK
;
A
#
# COMPACT_ATOMS: atom_id res chain seq x y z
N MET A 1 -38.65 -19.64 56.33
CA MET A 1 -37.28 -19.86 56.87
C MET A 1 -36.52 -18.55 56.64
N LYS A 2 -36.62 -17.53 57.52
CA LYS A 2 -35.83 -17.24 58.73
C LYS A 2 -34.29 -17.41 58.55
N GLY A 3 -33.55 -16.30 58.72
CA GLY A 3 -32.11 -16.21 59.02
C GLY A 3 -31.25 -15.62 57.88
N SER A 4 -30.77 -14.36 57.90
CA SER A 4 -29.63 -13.81 58.70
C SER A 4 -28.28 -14.24 58.09
N SER A 5 -27.25 -13.43 57.80
CA SER A 5 -26.83 -12.10 58.27
C SER A 5 -25.54 -11.64 57.54
N SER A 6 -25.28 -10.31 57.56
CA SER A 6 -23.97 -9.59 57.66
C SER A 6 -22.94 -9.76 56.52
N ASN A 7 -22.38 -8.72 55.89
CA ASN A 7 -21.81 -7.49 56.46
C ASN A 7 -21.88 -6.29 55.50
N LEU A 8 -22.21 -5.14 56.07
CA LEU A 8 -22.14 -3.80 55.49
C LEU A 8 -21.12 -2.98 56.30
N SER A 9 -20.66 -1.89 55.67
CA SER A 9 -19.99 -0.72 56.25
C SER A 9 -18.46 -0.83 56.39
N LEU A 10 -17.66 0.23 56.27
CA LEU A 10 -17.91 1.67 56.33
C LEU A 10 -16.59 2.35 55.88
N PHE A 11 -16.61 3.41 55.07
CA PHE A 11 -15.80 4.61 55.29
C PHE A 11 -16.29 5.77 54.40
N PHE A 12 -16.98 6.70 55.05
CA PHE A 12 -17.44 8.03 54.61
C PHE A 12 -16.21 8.95 54.36
N LEU A 13 -16.12 9.75 53.28
CA LEU A 13 -16.79 11.02 52.94
C LEU A 13 -16.13 12.27 53.58
N PHE A 14 -16.19 13.38 52.83
CA PHE A 14 -15.77 14.79 53.07
C PHE A 14 -14.59 15.23 52.16
N LEU A 15 -14.57 16.41 51.51
CA LEU A 15 -15.36 17.64 51.62
C LEU A 15 -15.23 18.43 50.30
N THR A 16 -16.27 19.21 49.98
CA THR A 16 -16.45 20.17 48.87
C THR A 16 -15.74 21.51 49.11
N ASN A 17 -15.81 22.42 48.11
CA ASN A 17 -15.44 23.86 48.05
C ASN A 17 -14.15 24.15 47.27
N SER A 18 -14.05 25.17 46.40
CA SER A 18 -14.94 26.30 46.11
C SER A 18 -14.42 27.03 44.87
N ALA A 19 -15.33 27.65 44.12
CA ALA A 19 -15.06 28.52 42.99
C ALA A 19 -14.67 29.95 43.44
N SER A 20 -13.75 30.61 42.70
CA SER A 20 -13.58 32.07 42.55
C SER A 20 -12.62 32.26 41.36
N PHE A 21 -12.97 32.73 40.16
CA PHE A 21 -13.49 34.02 39.69
C PHE A 21 -12.62 35.25 40.05
N ILE A 22 -12.30 36.04 39.00
CA ILE A 22 -11.79 37.43 39.00
C ILE A 22 -10.24 37.52 39.22
N ASN A 23 -9.38 38.14 38.40
CA ASN A 23 -9.50 39.41 37.69
C ASN A 23 -8.50 39.54 36.53
N ALA A 24 -8.93 40.25 35.48
CA ALA A 24 -8.05 40.85 34.48
C ALA A 24 -7.71 42.29 34.92
N GLN A 25 -6.42 42.63 34.95
CA GLN A 25 -5.90 44.00 34.93
C GLN A 25 -4.57 43.94 34.17
N CYS A 26 -4.49 44.50 32.96
CA CYS A 26 -4.30 45.93 32.62
C CYS A 26 -2.82 46.11 32.19
N CYS A 27 -2.52 46.02 30.89
CA CYS A 27 -2.41 47.14 29.95
C CYS A 27 -1.31 48.18 30.28
N LYS A 28 -0.41 48.35 29.30
CA LYS A 28 0.44 49.52 28.99
C LYS A 28 1.74 49.71 29.78
N ALA A 29 2.82 49.18 29.21
CA ALA A 29 4.05 49.94 29.05
C ALA A 29 4.49 49.86 27.58
N LEU A 30 3.97 50.80 26.78
CA LEU A 30 4.63 51.26 25.57
C LEU A 30 5.77 52.17 26.03
N PHE A 31 7.01 51.95 25.58
CA PHE A 31 7.88 53.01 25.06
C PHE A 31 9.17 52.39 24.49
N ASN A 32 9.24 52.39 23.15
CA ASN A 32 10.41 52.74 22.33
C ASN A 32 11.69 51.90 22.45
N CYS A 33 11.99 51.12 21.39
CA CYS A 33 13.33 51.04 20.80
C CYS A 33 13.24 50.40 19.40
N ASN A 34 13.07 51.26 18.41
CA ASN A 34 13.40 50.98 17.01
C ASN A 34 14.93 51.13 16.85
N SER A 35 15.52 50.37 15.93
CA SER A 35 16.95 50.35 15.56
C SER A 35 17.87 49.43 16.38
N ALA A 36 17.93 48.15 15.98
CA ALA A 36 19.19 47.43 15.73
C ALA A 36 18.91 45.94 15.46
N LEU A 37 18.69 45.54 14.19
CA LEU A 37 19.09 44.21 13.69
C LEU A 37 18.91 44.05 12.17
N VAL A 38 19.48 44.99 11.41
CA VAL A 38 19.81 44.80 9.99
C VAL A 38 21.32 44.73 9.87
N HIS A 39 21.88 43.59 10.26
CA HIS A 39 23.22 43.06 9.98
C HIS A 39 23.34 41.80 10.84
N THR A 40 23.13 40.59 10.32
CA THR A 40 24.20 39.76 9.76
C THR A 40 23.60 38.70 8.84
N PHE A 41 23.27 39.08 7.61
CA PHE A 41 23.12 38.13 6.51
C PHE A 41 24.45 38.10 5.76
N ARG A 42 25.32 37.13 6.11
CA ARG A 42 26.46 36.58 5.34
C ARG A 42 27.48 35.98 6.30
N HIS A 43 27.29 34.72 6.67
CA HIS A 43 28.45 33.83 6.83
C HIS A 43 28.04 32.36 6.71
N VAL A 44 28.68 31.70 5.74
CA VAL A 44 28.96 30.26 5.62
C VAL A 44 27.89 29.37 4.95
N ASP A 45 27.54 29.71 3.72
CA ASP A 45 27.12 28.77 2.66
C ASP A 45 28.31 27.92 2.14
N ALA A 46 29.01 27.18 3.01
CA ALA A 46 30.18 26.38 2.61
C ALA A 46 30.15 24.90 3.03
N GLU A 47 29.15 24.45 3.80
CA GLU A 47 29.01 23.02 4.16
C GLU A 47 28.09 22.23 3.21
N LEU A 48 27.26 22.90 2.40
CA LEU A 48 26.34 22.24 1.47
C LEU A 48 26.96 21.85 0.12
N SER A 49 28.17 22.32 -0.21
CA SER A 49 28.83 22.00 -1.48
C SER A 49 29.64 20.70 -1.46
N ASN A 50 29.96 20.15 -0.28
CA ASN A 50 30.76 18.92 -0.15
C ASN A 50 29.93 17.66 0.16
N PHE A 51 28.66 17.80 0.55
CA PHE A 51 27.73 16.65 0.68
C PHE A 51 27.18 16.16 -0.67
N LEU A 52 27.26 17.00 -1.72
CA LEU A 52 26.79 16.69 -3.07
C LEU A 52 27.88 16.08 -3.98
N ARG A 53 29.02 15.64 -3.42
CA ARG A 53 30.16 15.14 -4.20
C ARG A 53 30.60 13.71 -3.90
N SER A 54 29.76 12.90 -3.25
CA SER A 54 30.04 11.49 -2.96
C SER A 54 28.84 10.54 -3.12
N PHE A 55 27.77 10.95 -3.80
CA PHE A 55 26.85 9.97 -4.40
C PHE A 55 27.33 9.67 -5.81
N SER A 56 28.32 8.77 -5.91
CA SER A 56 28.53 8.00 -7.13
C SER A 56 27.23 7.26 -7.43
N PHE A 57 26.36 7.90 -8.21
CA PHE A 57 25.22 7.27 -8.85
C PHE A 57 25.77 6.30 -9.89
N PHE A 58 26.28 5.16 -9.40
CA PHE A 58 26.48 4.00 -10.24
C PHE A 58 25.09 3.65 -10.78
N PRO A 59 24.88 3.65 -12.10
CA PRO A 59 23.68 3.08 -12.66
C PRO A 59 23.71 1.60 -12.31
N VAL A 60 23.04 1.22 -11.22
CA VAL A 60 22.76 -0.18 -10.94
C VAL A 60 22.02 -0.67 -12.16
N SER A 61 22.69 -1.49 -12.97
CA SER A 61 22.12 -2.17 -14.14
C SER A 61 20.99 -3.06 -13.62
N VAL A 62 19.79 -2.51 -13.53
CA VAL A 62 18.61 -3.25 -13.11
C VAL A 62 18.27 -4.18 -14.26
N MET A 63 18.54 -5.48 -14.10
CA MET A 63 18.11 -6.46 -15.09
C MET A 63 16.59 -6.33 -15.25
N PRO A 64 16.06 -6.18 -16.48
CA PRO A 64 14.66 -5.84 -16.71
C PRO A 64 13.68 -6.97 -16.34
N PHE A 65 14.19 -8.20 -16.19
CA PHE A 65 13.38 -9.37 -15.91
C PHE A 65 13.36 -9.68 -14.39
N GLU A 66 12.17 -9.70 -13.80
CA GLU A 66 11.99 -9.98 -12.36
C GLU A 66 11.51 -11.42 -12.07
N ARG A 67 10.70 -11.99 -12.98
CA ARG A 67 9.98 -13.25 -12.76
C ARG A 67 10.50 -14.33 -13.68
N PHE A 68 11.48 -15.06 -13.19
CA PHE A 68 12.09 -16.19 -13.89
C PHE A 68 11.38 -17.51 -13.63
N VAL A 69 11.37 -18.36 -14.64
CA VAL A 69 11.09 -19.80 -14.54
C VAL A 69 12.30 -20.44 -13.88
N GLN A 70 12.12 -20.91 -12.66
CA GLN A 70 13.18 -21.54 -11.87
C GLN A 70 12.55 -22.41 -10.78
N THR A 71 13.32 -23.35 -10.25
CA THR A 71 12.89 -24.21 -9.16
C THR A 71 12.42 -23.40 -7.95
N GLY A 72 11.29 -23.83 -7.40
CA GLY A 72 10.61 -23.26 -6.26
C GLY A 72 9.91 -21.92 -6.52
N ARG A 73 9.87 -21.43 -7.76
CA ARG A 73 9.01 -20.32 -8.13
C ARG A 73 7.55 -20.75 -8.10
N ILE A 74 6.70 -19.88 -7.56
CA ILE A 74 5.28 -20.15 -7.42
C ILE A 74 4.54 -19.52 -8.59
N ALA A 75 3.68 -20.31 -9.21
CA ALA A 75 2.87 -19.93 -10.35
C ALA A 75 1.40 -20.16 -10.06
N LYS A 76 0.53 -19.38 -10.73
CA LYS A 76 -0.91 -19.60 -10.73
C LYS A 76 -1.31 -20.22 -12.06
N ALA A 77 -1.99 -21.36 -12.03
CA ALA A 77 -2.53 -21.96 -13.25
C ALA A 77 -3.65 -21.08 -13.84
N SER A 78 -3.54 -20.80 -15.13
CA SER A 78 -4.48 -19.95 -15.89
C SER A 78 -5.58 -20.75 -16.55
N ALA A 79 -5.22 -21.91 -17.10
CA ALA A 79 -6.08 -22.75 -17.94
C ALA A 79 -6.18 -24.17 -17.37
N GLY A 80 -6.95 -25.04 -18.05
CA GLY A 80 -7.07 -26.46 -17.69
C GLY A 80 -7.85 -26.73 -16.39
N PRO A 81 -7.84 -27.99 -15.92
CA PRO A 81 -8.61 -28.42 -14.75
C PRO A 81 -8.11 -27.82 -13.43
N LEU A 82 -6.87 -27.33 -13.41
CA LEU A 82 -6.22 -26.76 -12.24
C LEU A 82 -6.36 -25.22 -12.16
N LYS A 83 -7.21 -24.63 -13.00
CA LYS A 83 -7.37 -23.17 -13.12
C LYS A 83 -7.58 -22.50 -11.77
N GLY A 84 -6.79 -21.45 -11.52
CA GLY A 84 -6.89 -20.65 -10.30
C GLY A 84 -6.14 -21.21 -9.10
N ARG A 85 -5.64 -22.45 -9.17
CA ARG A 85 -4.80 -23.04 -8.12
C ARG A 85 -3.37 -22.51 -8.20
N LEU A 86 -2.71 -22.46 -7.05
CA LEU A 86 -1.29 -22.16 -6.95
C LEU A 86 -0.49 -23.43 -7.08
N VAL A 87 0.70 -23.31 -7.66
CA VAL A 87 1.57 -24.44 -7.89
C VAL A 87 3.02 -24.02 -7.84
N ALA A 88 3.89 -24.89 -7.35
CA ALA A 88 5.33 -24.69 -7.31
C ALA A 88 5.98 -25.38 -8.52
N ILE A 89 6.87 -24.67 -9.21
CA ILE A 89 7.72 -25.27 -10.24
C ILE A 89 8.81 -26.07 -9.52
N VAL A 90 8.88 -27.37 -9.75
CA VAL A 90 9.93 -28.21 -9.19
C VAL A 90 11.11 -28.26 -10.14
N ASP A 91 10.82 -28.58 -11.40
CA ASP A 91 11.81 -28.89 -12.43
C ASP A 91 11.37 -28.28 -13.77
N VAL A 92 12.33 -27.95 -14.62
CA VAL A 92 12.12 -27.50 -15.99
C VAL A 92 12.48 -28.66 -16.89
N ILE A 93 11.46 -29.25 -17.53
CA ILE A 93 11.64 -30.42 -18.39
C ILE A 93 12.20 -29.95 -19.72
N ASP A 94 11.46 -29.04 -20.37
CA ASP A 94 11.80 -28.47 -21.68
C ASP A 94 11.50 -26.98 -21.69
N GLN A 95 11.83 -26.30 -22.79
CA GLN A 95 11.52 -24.87 -22.98
C GLN A 95 10.03 -24.52 -22.77
N ASN A 96 9.12 -25.46 -23.06
CA ASN A 96 7.68 -25.21 -23.04
C ASN A 96 6.97 -25.86 -21.83
N ARG A 97 7.65 -26.75 -21.09
CA ARG A 97 7.01 -27.62 -20.10
C ARG A 97 7.82 -27.68 -18.81
N VAL A 98 7.10 -27.72 -17.70
CA VAL A 98 7.67 -27.75 -16.35
C VAL A 98 7.00 -28.84 -15.53
N LEU A 99 7.77 -29.43 -14.61
CA LEU A 99 7.23 -30.29 -13.58
C LEU A 99 6.73 -29.42 -12.43
N VAL A 100 5.49 -29.65 -12.04
CA VAL A 100 4.76 -28.75 -11.17
C VAL A 100 4.09 -29.56 -10.06
N ASP A 101 4.09 -29.02 -8.84
CA ASP A 101 3.51 -29.68 -7.66
C ASP A 101 2.77 -28.70 -6.74
N GLY A 102 1.64 -29.13 -6.18
CA GLY A 102 0.73 -28.33 -5.37
C GLY A 102 0.12 -29.03 -4.16
N PRO A 103 0.92 -29.54 -3.20
CA PRO A 103 0.45 -30.39 -2.09
C PRO A 103 -0.61 -29.74 -1.18
N LEU A 104 -0.61 -28.42 -0.99
CA LEU A 104 -1.59 -27.71 -0.14
C LEU A 104 -2.82 -27.24 -0.91
N THR A 105 -2.73 -27.13 -2.23
CA THR A 105 -3.79 -26.70 -3.13
C THR A 105 -4.50 -27.87 -3.81
N GLY A 106 -4.12 -29.11 -3.46
CA GLY A 106 -4.68 -30.33 -4.04
C GLY A 106 -4.35 -30.50 -5.53
N VAL A 107 -3.22 -29.96 -5.98
CA VAL A 107 -2.71 -30.22 -7.33
C VAL A 107 -1.71 -31.36 -7.22
N PRO A 108 -1.95 -32.51 -7.88
CA PRO A 108 -0.99 -33.60 -7.88
C PRO A 108 0.27 -33.20 -8.64
N ARG A 109 1.35 -33.92 -8.41
CA ARG A 109 2.59 -33.75 -9.16
C ARG A 109 2.36 -34.15 -10.61
N GLN A 110 2.57 -33.22 -11.54
CA GLN A 110 2.36 -33.47 -12.97
C GLN A 110 3.18 -32.51 -13.82
N GLU A 111 3.36 -32.88 -15.09
CA GLU A 111 3.84 -31.96 -16.10
C GLU A 111 2.78 -30.89 -16.43
N TYR A 112 3.26 -29.69 -16.74
CA TYR A 112 2.41 -28.58 -17.13
C TYR A 112 3.09 -27.66 -18.14
N ARG A 113 2.31 -27.12 -19.08
CA ARG A 113 2.82 -26.16 -20.07
C ARG A 113 3.05 -24.78 -19.44
N LEU A 114 4.19 -24.17 -19.72
CA LEU A 114 4.58 -22.85 -19.21
C LEU A 114 3.61 -21.73 -19.63
N ASN A 115 3.09 -21.78 -20.86
CA ASN A 115 2.12 -20.80 -21.36
C ASN A 115 0.82 -20.76 -20.53
N ASN A 116 0.49 -21.85 -19.84
CA ASN A 116 -0.69 -21.95 -18.99
C ASN A 116 -0.44 -21.47 -17.55
N LEU A 117 0.79 -21.05 -17.22
CA LEU A 117 1.20 -20.61 -15.89
C LEU A 117 1.50 -19.12 -15.86
N HIS A 118 0.94 -18.44 -14.86
CA HIS A 118 1.34 -17.06 -14.55
C HIS A 118 2.28 -17.08 -13.36
N LEU A 119 3.56 -16.78 -13.60
CA LEU A 119 4.57 -16.70 -12.55
C LEU A 119 4.25 -15.58 -11.57
N THR A 120 4.37 -15.87 -10.28
CA THR A 120 4.19 -14.87 -9.22
C THR A 120 5.54 -14.37 -8.72
N LYS A 121 5.53 -13.39 -7.82
CA LYS A 121 6.76 -12.91 -7.17
C LYS A 121 7.32 -13.90 -6.13
N TYR A 122 6.48 -14.78 -5.61
CA TYR A 122 6.85 -15.67 -4.51
C TYR A 122 7.77 -16.78 -5.01
N ARG A 123 8.82 -17.06 -4.22
CA ARG A 123 9.74 -18.17 -4.41
C ARG A 123 10.00 -18.83 -3.08
N ILE A 124 9.89 -20.15 -3.06
CA ILE A 124 10.31 -21.01 -1.97
C ILE A 124 11.62 -21.67 -2.39
N LYS A 125 12.57 -21.86 -1.48
CA LYS A 125 13.82 -22.54 -1.79
C LYS A 125 13.71 -24.01 -1.37
N PHE A 126 13.89 -24.91 -2.32
CA PHE A 126 14.00 -26.36 -2.10
C PHE A 126 14.89 -26.97 -3.20
N PRO A 127 15.45 -28.18 -3.02
CA PRO A 127 16.37 -28.74 -4.01
C PRO A 127 15.67 -29.11 -5.32
N TYR A 128 16.42 -29.06 -6.41
CA TYR A 128 15.98 -29.57 -7.70
C TYR A 128 15.53 -31.04 -7.57
N THR A 129 14.43 -31.42 -8.24
CA THR A 129 13.84 -32.77 -8.17
C THR A 129 13.25 -33.20 -6.80
N ALA A 130 13.09 -32.29 -5.83
CA ALA A 130 12.55 -32.64 -4.50
C ALA A 130 11.18 -33.36 -4.54
N PRO A 131 10.97 -34.48 -3.80
CA PRO A 131 9.68 -35.16 -3.72
C PRO A 131 8.62 -34.29 -3.02
N THR A 132 7.35 -34.65 -3.22
CA THR A 132 6.18 -33.89 -2.74
C THR A 132 6.18 -33.69 -1.21
N SER A 133 6.78 -34.61 -0.44
CA SER A 133 6.93 -34.48 1.01
C SER A 133 7.79 -33.26 1.39
N ILE A 134 8.90 -33.03 0.69
CA ILE A 134 9.81 -31.90 0.93
C ILE A 134 9.16 -30.59 0.44
N VAL A 135 8.51 -30.62 -0.73
CA VAL A 135 7.79 -29.45 -1.26
C VAL A 135 6.68 -29.03 -0.30
N ARG A 136 5.95 -29.98 0.30
CA ARG A 136 4.92 -29.71 1.31
C ARG A 136 5.49 -29.01 2.54
N LYS A 137 6.61 -29.51 3.08
CA LYS A 137 7.29 -28.91 4.24
C LYS A 137 7.69 -27.46 3.95
N ALA A 138 8.40 -27.23 2.85
CA ALA A 138 8.85 -25.90 2.45
C ALA A 138 7.69 -24.92 2.19
N TRP A 139 6.53 -25.42 1.77
CA TRP A 139 5.31 -24.62 1.59
C TRP A 139 4.69 -24.18 2.92
N VAL A 140 4.72 -25.06 3.92
CA VAL A 140 4.27 -24.74 5.28
C VAL A 140 5.26 -23.78 5.93
N ASP A 141 6.57 -24.06 5.87
CA ASP A 141 7.63 -23.23 6.48
C ASP A 141 7.65 -21.78 5.96
N SER A 142 7.24 -21.58 4.70
CA SER A 142 7.18 -20.25 4.07
C SER A 142 5.84 -19.54 4.25
N ASP A 143 4.86 -20.15 4.93
CA ASP A 143 3.51 -19.59 5.17
C ASP A 143 2.84 -19.01 3.91
N LEU A 144 3.07 -19.64 2.76
CA LEU A 144 2.67 -19.05 1.48
C LEU A 144 1.16 -18.83 1.38
N LYS A 145 0.35 -19.67 2.03
CA LYS A 145 -1.11 -19.51 2.04
C LYS A 145 -1.52 -18.19 2.69
N ALA A 146 -0.87 -17.78 3.77
CA ALA A 146 -1.11 -16.49 4.42
C ALA A 146 -0.62 -15.34 3.54
N GLN A 147 0.61 -15.43 3.01
CA GLN A 147 1.18 -14.42 2.12
C GLN A 147 0.33 -14.22 0.86
N TRP A 148 -0.20 -15.30 0.29
CA TRP A 148 -1.05 -15.26 -0.89
C TRP A 148 -2.39 -14.57 -0.60
N LYS A 149 -3.03 -14.86 0.54
CA LYS A 149 -4.28 -14.21 0.96
C LYS A 149 -4.14 -12.69 1.04
N VAL A 150 -3.00 -12.19 1.53
CA VAL A 150 -2.72 -10.75 1.61
C VAL A 150 -2.49 -10.13 0.22
N SER A 151 -2.04 -10.91 -0.76
CA SER A 151 -1.71 -10.39 -2.08
C SER A 151 -2.91 -9.74 -2.78
N ALA A 152 -2.66 -8.60 -3.45
CA ALA A 152 -3.68 -7.90 -4.22
C ALA A 152 -4.29 -8.76 -5.34
N TRP A 153 -3.53 -9.73 -5.88
CA TRP A 153 -4.04 -10.70 -6.86
C TRP A 153 -5.11 -11.60 -6.25
N SER A 154 -4.85 -12.17 -5.07
CA SER A 154 -5.82 -13.01 -4.37
C SER A 154 -7.06 -12.22 -3.96
N VAL A 155 -6.88 -11.03 -3.39
CA VAL A 155 -8.00 -10.14 -3.02
C VAL A 155 -8.86 -9.80 -4.25
N LYS A 156 -8.23 -9.51 -5.40
CA LYS A 156 -8.96 -9.24 -6.65
C LYS A 156 -9.72 -10.47 -7.13
N ALA A 157 -9.11 -11.65 -7.10
CA ALA A 157 -9.77 -12.91 -7.49
C ALA A 157 -10.97 -13.22 -6.58
N GLN A 158 -10.81 -13.07 -5.27
CA GLN A 158 -11.90 -13.22 -4.30
C GLN A 158 -13.01 -12.20 -4.53
N ASN A 159 -12.68 -10.95 -4.85
CA ASN A 159 -13.68 -9.92 -5.14
C ASN A 159 -14.46 -10.20 -6.42
N ILE A 160 -13.84 -10.81 -7.44
CA ILE A 160 -14.54 -11.26 -8.65
C ILE A 160 -15.53 -12.38 -8.27
N CYS A 161 -15.07 -13.38 -7.51
CA CYS A 161 -15.91 -14.48 -7.03
C CYS A 161 -17.11 -13.98 -6.20
N LYS A 162 -16.86 -13.08 -5.24
CA LYS A 162 -17.91 -12.44 -4.44
C LYS A 162 -18.90 -11.69 -5.30
N ARG A 163 -18.43 -10.95 -6.32
CA ARG A 163 -19.32 -10.21 -7.24
C ARG A 163 -20.20 -11.12 -8.09
N SER A 164 -19.68 -12.27 -8.54
CA SER A 164 -20.50 -13.26 -9.25
C SER A 164 -21.55 -13.91 -8.34
N GLN A 165 -21.26 -14.04 -7.04
CA GLN A 165 -22.15 -14.65 -6.05
C GLN A 165 -23.22 -13.70 -5.47
N LEU A 166 -23.19 -12.40 -5.80
CA LEU A 166 -24.13 -11.44 -5.23
C LEU A 166 -25.57 -11.72 -5.68
N ASN A 167 -26.47 -11.83 -4.70
CA ASN A 167 -27.92 -11.87 -4.91
C ASN A 167 -28.46 -10.46 -5.21
N ASP A 168 -29.67 -10.35 -5.77
CA ASP A 168 -30.28 -9.08 -6.17
C ASP A 168 -30.42 -8.09 -5.00
N PHE A 169 -30.83 -8.58 -3.84
CA PHE A 169 -30.92 -7.76 -2.63
C PHE A 169 -29.57 -7.15 -2.22
N ASP A 170 -28.47 -7.89 -2.36
CA ASP A 170 -27.14 -7.36 -2.06
C ASP A 170 -26.69 -6.31 -3.09
N ARG A 171 -27.12 -6.44 -4.35
CA ARG A 171 -26.89 -5.42 -5.38
C ARG A 171 -27.64 -4.14 -5.07
N PHE A 172 -28.86 -4.24 -4.54
CA PHE A 172 -29.62 -3.09 -4.06
C PHE A 172 -28.89 -2.36 -2.92
N LYS A 173 -28.46 -3.08 -1.87
CA LYS A 173 -27.66 -2.52 -0.77
C LYS A 173 -26.40 -1.82 -1.27
N LEU A 174 -25.65 -2.47 -2.16
CA LEU A 174 -24.43 -1.95 -2.75
C LEU A 174 -24.70 -0.67 -3.56
N ARG A 175 -25.78 -0.63 -4.35
CA ARG A 175 -26.19 0.56 -5.12
C ARG A 175 -26.50 1.73 -4.20
N TYR A 176 -27.26 1.50 -3.13
CA TYR A 176 -27.63 2.53 -2.16
C TYR A 176 -26.40 3.08 -1.43
N ALA A 177 -25.54 2.21 -0.89
CA ALA A 177 -24.30 2.61 -0.22
C ALA A 177 -23.35 3.39 -1.15
N LYS A 178 -23.22 2.98 -2.43
CA LYS A 178 -22.41 3.70 -3.43
C LYS A 178 -22.94 5.11 -3.71
N ARG A 179 -24.26 5.29 -3.79
CA ARG A 179 -24.87 6.61 -4.01
C ARG A 179 -24.47 7.58 -2.89
N GLN A 180 -24.53 7.13 -1.64
CA GLN A 180 -24.21 7.96 -0.47
C GLN A 180 -22.73 8.33 -0.44
N ARG A 181 -21.84 7.35 -0.68
CA ARG A 181 -20.40 7.60 -0.81
C ARG A 181 -20.09 8.62 -1.91
N ASN A 182 -20.71 8.48 -3.08
CA ASN A 182 -20.46 9.37 -4.22
C ASN A 182 -20.93 10.80 -3.94
N LYS A 183 -22.04 10.99 -3.21
CA LYS A 183 -22.48 12.32 -2.76
C LYS A 183 -21.41 13.00 -1.90
N LEU A 184 -20.85 12.28 -0.91
CA LEU A 184 -19.78 12.78 -0.05
C LEU A 184 -18.49 13.10 -0.84
N LEU A 185 -18.11 12.23 -1.78
CA LEU A 185 -16.94 12.44 -2.62
C LEU A 185 -17.07 13.71 -3.48
N THR A 186 -18.23 13.92 -4.08
CA THR A 186 -18.52 15.13 -4.87
C THR A 186 -18.45 16.40 -4.02
N ILE A 187 -18.99 16.36 -2.80
CA ILE A 187 -18.89 17.47 -1.85
C ILE A 187 -17.42 17.78 -1.53
N ALA A 188 -16.64 16.76 -1.13
CA ALA A 188 -15.23 16.92 -0.82
C ALA A 188 -14.42 17.46 -2.01
N PHE A 189 -14.66 16.92 -3.21
CA PHE A 189 -14.02 17.37 -4.44
C PHE A 189 -14.34 18.84 -4.76
N ASN A 190 -15.61 19.24 -4.63
CA ASN A 190 -16.02 20.62 -4.87
C ASN A 190 -15.41 21.60 -3.86
N THR A 191 -15.29 21.19 -2.59
CA THR A 191 -14.60 21.98 -1.56
C THR A 191 -13.12 22.15 -1.89
N LEU A 192 -12.40 21.08 -2.25
CA LEU A 192 -10.99 21.15 -2.67
C LEU A 192 -10.81 22.00 -3.94
N LYS A 193 -11.73 21.90 -4.90
CA LYS A 193 -11.74 22.71 -6.11
C LYS A 193 -11.93 24.20 -5.81
N LYS A 194 -12.77 24.55 -4.84
CA LYS A 194 -12.96 25.95 -4.39
C LYS A 194 -11.68 26.49 -3.73
N ARG A 195 -11.03 25.70 -2.85
CA ARG A 195 -9.76 26.07 -2.20
C ARG A 195 -8.62 26.30 -3.19
N THR A 196 -8.38 25.34 -4.09
CA THR A 196 -7.35 25.51 -5.15
C THR A 196 -7.58 26.74 -6.03
N LYS A 197 -8.86 27.10 -6.28
CA LYS A 197 -9.22 28.35 -6.98
C LYS A 197 -8.92 29.60 -6.13
N SER A 198 -9.18 29.58 -4.82
CA SER A 198 -8.86 30.71 -3.93
C SER A 198 -7.35 30.91 -3.73
N ASP A 199 -6.59 29.82 -3.66
CA ASP A 199 -5.13 29.85 -3.44
C ASP A 199 -4.36 30.36 -4.69
N GLY A 200 -5.07 30.65 -5.79
CA GLY A 200 -4.47 31.12 -7.05
C GLY A 200 -3.66 30.05 -7.81
N THR A 201 -3.60 28.81 -7.30
CA THR A 201 -2.88 27.73 -7.98
C THR A 201 -3.51 27.45 -9.35
N PRO A 202 -2.75 27.59 -10.46
CA PRO A 202 -3.30 27.40 -11.79
C PRO A 202 -3.70 25.93 -11.97
N ARG A 203 -4.93 25.71 -12.41
CA ARG A 203 -5.46 24.36 -12.67
C ARG A 203 -4.84 23.82 -13.95
N ILE A 204 -3.70 23.14 -13.87
CA ILE A 204 -3.03 22.55 -15.03
C ILE A 204 -3.90 21.43 -15.63
N LEU A 205 -4.53 21.69 -16.77
CA LEU A 205 -5.31 20.67 -17.47
C LEU A 205 -4.39 19.70 -18.22
N LYS A 206 -4.90 18.49 -18.50
CA LYS A 206 -4.16 17.49 -19.29
C LYS A 206 -3.84 17.99 -20.70
N LYS A 207 -4.67 18.86 -21.27
CA LYS A 207 -4.45 19.54 -22.56
C LYS A 207 -3.23 20.47 -22.47
N ASP A 208 -3.23 21.39 -21.51
CA ASP A 208 -2.14 22.35 -21.25
C ASP A 208 -0.81 21.62 -21.00
N ARG A 209 -0.83 20.50 -20.28
CA ARG A 209 0.35 19.64 -20.08
C ARG A 209 0.86 19.05 -21.40
N ARG A 210 -0.03 18.53 -22.25
CA ARG A 210 0.35 17.97 -23.57
C ARG A 210 0.90 19.05 -24.48
N GLU A 211 0.31 20.23 -24.47
CA GLU A 211 0.77 21.40 -25.23
C GLU A 211 2.14 21.86 -24.73
N ARG A 212 2.35 21.95 -23.41
CA ARG A 212 3.67 22.23 -22.81
C ARG A 212 4.72 21.19 -23.19
N LEU A 213 4.41 19.90 -23.10
CA LEU A 213 5.32 18.82 -23.49
C LEU A 213 5.63 18.83 -25.00
N ARG A 214 4.67 19.22 -25.85
CA ARG A 214 4.89 19.41 -27.29
C ARG A 214 5.78 20.62 -27.56
N ALA A 215 5.55 21.74 -26.89
CA ALA A 215 6.39 22.93 -26.99
C ALA A 215 7.82 22.66 -26.51
N GLU A 216 8.01 21.95 -25.40
CA GLU A 216 9.32 21.53 -24.89
C GLU A 216 10.06 20.60 -25.87
N LYS A 217 9.33 19.70 -26.56
CA LYS A 217 9.91 18.83 -27.61
C LYS A 217 10.21 19.58 -28.91
N ALA A 218 9.44 20.63 -29.22
CA ALA A 218 9.62 21.47 -30.40
C ALA A 218 10.78 22.47 -30.24
N LYS A 219 11.24 22.72 -29.01
CA LYS A 219 12.46 23.51 -28.79
C LYS A 219 13.63 22.79 -29.48
N PRO A 220 14.40 23.48 -30.34
CA PRO A 220 15.54 22.87 -30.99
C PRO A 220 16.50 22.37 -29.90
N LYS A 221 16.93 21.10 -29.99
CA LYS A 221 17.98 20.60 -29.11
C LYS A 221 19.22 21.46 -29.38
N ALA A 222 19.67 22.20 -28.38
CA ALA A 222 20.89 22.99 -28.48
C ALA A 222 22.00 22.07 -28.99
N LYS A 223 22.56 22.40 -30.16
CA LYS A 223 23.69 21.67 -30.74
C LYS A 223 24.85 21.80 -29.75
N LYS A 224 25.25 20.68 -29.14
CA LYS A 224 26.56 20.54 -28.52
C LYS A 224 27.57 20.25 -29.60
#